data_AF-A0A1W4WZA6-F1
#
_entry.id   AF-A0A1W4WZA6-F1
#
_cell.length_a   1.000
_cell.length_b   1.000
_cell.length_c   1.000
_cell.angle_alpha   90.00
_cell.angle_beta   90.00
_cell.angle_gamma   90.00
#
_symmetry.space_group_name_H-M   'P 1'
#
loop_
_entity.id
_entity.type
_entity.pdbx_description
1 polymer ?
#
loop_
_entity_poly.entity_id
_entity_poly.type
_entity_poly.pdbx_seq_one_letter_code
_entity_poly.pdbx_strand_id
1 'polypeptide(L)'
;MYALDDDRIRELLLGLEKNNKISHCIPGEYSHNSIDPSLMDVYAKNHFPLCMRNIHENFRATHTLKYDCRLQYGFFCKGIGLSYEDCVKYWRDEFTKAMEHREFQKKYGYTIKHNYGKVGGKINYIPFNCTKIISANVGIGQQHGCPFKVWDNGYLKQKLTEYGFGPQVVTEIVNHAKEGNYQMACSAYFEYMHGRPSKEVINHPNQYFEESFNYEHEYQSPYCSDEDE
;
A
#
# COMPACT_ATOMS: atom_id res chain seq x y z
N MET A 1 18.25 -28.30 -29.65
CA MET A 1 18.22 -28.54 -28.19
C MET A 1 17.92 -27.19 -27.56
N TYR A 2 16.67 -26.96 -27.18
CA TYR A 2 16.21 -25.63 -26.77
C TYR A 2 16.75 -25.33 -25.37
N ALA A 3 17.28 -24.12 -25.16
CA ALA A 3 17.81 -23.66 -23.88
C ALA A 3 16.78 -23.62 -22.72
N LEU A 4 15.55 -24.07 -22.95
CA LEU A 4 14.46 -24.10 -21.98
C LEU A 4 14.30 -25.47 -21.28
N ASP A 5 14.99 -26.52 -21.74
CA ASP A 5 14.95 -27.86 -21.14
C ASP A 5 16.08 -28.10 -20.11
N ASP A 6 16.89 -27.09 -19.81
CA ASP A 6 17.96 -27.21 -18.80
C ASP A 6 17.35 -27.17 -17.39
N ASP A 7 17.60 -28.21 -16.60
CA ASP A 7 17.07 -28.35 -15.24
C ASP A 7 17.42 -27.16 -14.33
N ARG A 8 18.57 -26.51 -14.54
CA ARG A 8 18.98 -25.31 -13.78
C ARG A 8 18.15 -24.09 -14.15
N ILE A 9 17.78 -23.99 -15.43
CA ILE A 9 16.89 -22.93 -15.93
C ILE A 9 15.47 -23.19 -15.43
N ARG A 10 15.05 -24.45 -15.37
CA ARG A 10 13.76 -24.84 -14.81
C ARG A 10 13.66 -24.54 -13.32
N GLU A 11 14.72 -24.80 -12.56
CA GLU A 11 14.78 -24.49 -11.14
C GLU A 11 14.78 -22.98 -10.89
N LEU A 12 15.49 -22.20 -11.72
CA LEU A 12 15.45 -20.74 -11.68
C LEU A 12 14.04 -20.20 -12.02
N LEU A 13 13.38 -20.76 -13.04
CA LEU A 13 12.02 -20.41 -13.44
C LEU A 13 11.02 -20.76 -12.35
N LEU A 14 11.14 -21.93 -11.70
CA LEU A 14 10.30 -22.32 -10.56
C LEU A 14 10.54 -21.41 -9.34
N GLY A 15 11.78 -20.96 -9.12
CA GLY A 15 12.11 -19.96 -8.10
C GLY A 15 11.51 -18.58 -8.39
N LEU A 16 11.54 -18.15 -9.65
CA LEU A 16 10.88 -16.92 -10.11
C LEU A 16 9.37 -17.03 -10.05
N GLU A 17 8.80 -18.18 -10.39
CA GLU A 17 7.37 -18.48 -10.25
C GLU A 17 6.95 -18.49 -8.78
N LYS A 18 7.77 -19.02 -7.86
CA LYS A 18 7.51 -18.92 -6.40
C LYS A 18 7.59 -17.48 -5.90
N ASN A 19 8.52 -16.68 -6.39
CA ASN A 19 8.59 -15.24 -6.08
C ASN A 19 7.45 -14.45 -6.75
N ASN A 20 6.89 -14.96 -7.85
CA ASN A 20 5.67 -14.47 -8.50
C ASN A 20 4.40 -15.18 -8.03
N LYS A 21 4.48 -16.14 -7.08
CA LYS A 21 3.31 -16.71 -6.40
C LYS A 21 2.84 -15.71 -5.37
N ILE A 22 2.42 -14.56 -5.89
CA ILE A 22 1.42 -13.69 -5.33
C ILE A 22 0.11 -14.46 -5.43
N SER A 23 -0.06 -15.48 -4.57
CA SER A 23 -1.29 -16.28 -4.50
C SER A 23 -2.45 -15.49 -3.88
N HIS A 24 -2.20 -14.26 -3.39
CA HIS A 24 -3.21 -13.38 -2.79
C HIS A 24 -3.48 -12.08 -3.59
N CYS A 25 -3.03 -11.98 -4.85
CA CYS A 25 -3.44 -10.86 -5.72
C CYS A 25 -3.85 -11.36 -7.11
N ILE A 26 -4.61 -12.44 -7.16
CA ILE A 26 -5.33 -12.83 -8.36
C ILE A 26 -6.36 -11.72 -8.67
N PRO A 27 -6.44 -11.22 -9.91
CA PRO A 27 -7.49 -10.29 -10.32
C PRO A 27 -8.86 -10.98 -10.25
N GLY A 28 -9.54 -10.92 -9.10
CA GLY A 28 -10.85 -11.56 -8.89
C GLY A 28 -11.13 -12.05 -7.46
N GLU A 29 -10.10 -12.23 -6.64
CA GLU A 29 -10.23 -12.69 -5.24
C GLU A 29 -9.50 -11.71 -4.30
N TYR A 30 -9.98 -10.48 -4.21
CA TYR A 30 -9.68 -9.68 -3.03
C TYR A 30 -10.45 -10.32 -1.87
N SER A 31 -9.79 -10.56 -0.73
CA SER A 31 -10.48 -11.04 0.47
C SER A 31 -11.67 -10.11 0.72
N HIS A 32 -12.87 -10.71 0.82
CA HIS A 32 -14.15 -10.04 0.69
C HIS A 32 -14.52 -9.23 1.95
N ASN A 33 -13.53 -8.61 2.59
CA ASN A 33 -13.72 -7.67 3.69
C ASN A 33 -14.00 -6.31 3.05
N SER A 34 -15.28 -5.95 2.97
CA SER A 34 -15.68 -4.62 2.52
C SER A 34 -15.08 -3.56 3.45
N ILE A 35 -14.10 -2.82 2.96
CA ILE A 35 -13.48 -1.71 3.69
C ILE A 35 -14.45 -0.54 3.74
N ASP A 36 -14.72 -0.02 4.94
CA ASP A 36 -15.56 1.16 5.11
C ASP A 36 -14.77 2.43 4.73
N PRO A 37 -15.19 3.23 3.73
CA PRO A 37 -14.54 4.50 3.39
C PRO A 37 -14.50 5.51 4.54
N SER A 38 -15.38 5.42 5.54
CA SER A 38 -15.41 6.31 6.69
C SER A 38 -14.20 6.12 7.63
N LEU A 39 -13.65 4.91 7.67
CA LEU A 39 -12.54 4.53 8.54
C LEU A 39 -11.17 4.67 7.87
N MET A 40 -11.11 5.25 6.66
CA MET A 40 -9.87 5.40 5.88
C MET A 40 -8.75 6.11 6.65
N ASP A 41 -9.08 7.09 7.49
CA ASP A 41 -8.10 7.82 8.31
C ASP A 41 -7.51 6.94 9.43
N VAL A 42 -8.31 6.02 9.97
CA VAL A 42 -7.87 5.04 10.97
C VAL A 42 -6.97 4.01 10.29
N TYR A 43 -7.41 3.49 9.14
CA TYR A 43 -6.62 2.56 8.35
C TYR A 43 -5.28 3.14 7.89
N ALA A 44 -5.26 4.42 7.52
CA ALA A 44 -4.03 5.09 7.14
C ALA A 44 -3.00 5.22 8.26
N LYS A 45 -3.45 5.37 9.51
CA LYS A 45 -2.57 5.48 10.67
C LYS A 45 -2.05 4.11 11.12
N ASN A 46 -2.93 3.11 11.12
CA ASN A 46 -2.67 1.83 11.76
C ASN A 46 -2.19 0.74 10.80
N HIS A 47 -2.69 0.73 9.55
CA HIS A 47 -2.49 -0.40 8.64
C HIS A 47 -1.82 -0.07 7.32
N PHE A 48 -1.64 1.21 6.99
CA PHE A 48 -1.01 1.57 5.73
C PHE A 48 0.51 1.50 5.84
N PRO A 49 1.20 0.94 4.82
CA PRO A 49 2.62 1.15 4.70
C PRO A 49 2.90 2.64 4.50
N LEU A 50 4.10 3.08 4.88
CA LEU A 50 4.50 4.49 4.88
C LEU A 50 4.26 5.19 3.52
N CYS A 51 4.42 4.47 2.40
CA CYS A 51 4.16 5.00 1.06
C CYS A 51 2.69 5.40 0.84
N MET A 52 1.73 4.62 1.34
CA MET A 52 0.30 4.92 1.19
C MET A 52 -0.16 5.90 2.26
N ARG A 53 0.38 5.80 3.48
CA ARG A 53 0.14 6.77 4.55
C ARG A 53 0.55 8.19 4.13
N ASN A 54 1.73 8.35 3.53
CA ASN A 54 2.18 9.66 3.02
C ASN A 54 1.22 10.24 1.97
N ILE A 55 0.77 9.43 0.99
CA ILE A 55 -0.17 9.91 -0.02
C ILE A 55 -1.50 10.28 0.61
N HIS A 56 -1.99 9.49 1.56
CA HIS A 56 -3.24 9.74 2.27
C HIS A 56 -3.16 11.04 3.09
N GLU A 57 -2.12 11.23 3.90
CA GLU A 57 -1.90 12.44 4.69
C GLU A 57 -1.83 13.68 3.80
N ASN A 58 -1.13 13.59 2.66
CA ASN A 58 -1.13 14.68 1.70
C ASN A 58 -2.52 14.93 1.09
N PHE A 59 -3.26 13.87 0.75
CA PHE A 59 -4.59 14.03 0.16
C PHE A 59 -5.52 14.77 1.13
N ARG A 60 -5.47 14.42 2.42
CA ARG A 60 -6.21 15.11 3.48
C ARG A 60 -5.74 16.55 3.70
N ALA A 61 -4.45 16.83 3.53
CA ALA A 61 -3.91 18.17 3.73
C ALA A 61 -4.17 19.14 2.57
N THR A 62 -4.15 18.64 1.33
CA THR A 62 -4.21 19.47 0.11
C THR A 62 -5.52 19.37 -0.65
N HIS A 63 -6.37 18.39 -0.28
CA HIS A 63 -7.61 18.04 -0.97
C HIS A 63 -7.45 17.78 -2.47
N THR A 64 -6.21 17.49 -2.90
CA THR A 64 -5.86 17.22 -4.29
C THR A 64 -4.77 16.17 -4.37
N LEU A 65 -4.69 15.46 -5.50
CA LEU A 65 -3.62 14.49 -5.77
C LEU A 65 -3.12 14.62 -7.20
N LYS A 66 -1.79 14.51 -7.36
CA LYS A 66 -1.13 14.46 -8.68
C LYS A 66 -1.34 13.10 -9.34
N TYR A 67 -1.10 13.01 -10.65
CA TYR A 67 -1.46 11.85 -11.48
C TYR A 67 -0.91 10.53 -10.92
N ASP A 68 0.39 10.46 -10.64
CA ASP A 68 1.01 9.23 -10.15
C ASP A 68 0.55 8.85 -8.73
N CYS A 69 0.29 9.84 -7.86
CA CYS A 69 -0.31 9.58 -6.56
C CYS A 69 -1.71 8.98 -6.70
N ARG A 70 -2.53 9.49 -7.65
CA ARG A 70 -3.87 8.95 -7.92
C ARG A 70 -3.80 7.49 -8.40
N LEU A 71 -2.81 7.14 -9.21
CA LEU A 71 -2.64 5.76 -9.64
C LEU A 71 -2.17 4.85 -8.51
N GLN A 72 -1.06 5.20 -7.84
CA GLN A 72 -0.48 4.38 -6.77
C GLN A 72 -1.49 4.16 -5.64
N TYR A 73 -2.12 5.23 -5.16
CA TYR A 73 -3.08 5.17 -4.06
C TYR A 73 -4.44 4.61 -4.50
N GLY A 74 -4.92 4.97 -5.69
CA GLY A 74 -6.20 4.47 -6.21
C GLY A 74 -6.19 2.97 -6.47
N PHE A 75 -5.13 2.42 -7.05
CA PHE A 75 -5.02 0.97 -7.22
C PHE A 75 -4.79 0.25 -5.89
N PHE A 76 -4.04 0.85 -4.96
CA PHE A 76 -3.93 0.32 -3.61
C PHE A 76 -5.30 0.23 -2.91
N CYS A 77 -6.11 1.30 -2.95
CA CYS A 77 -7.46 1.33 -2.36
C CYS A 77 -8.38 0.26 -2.97
N LYS A 78 -8.33 0.11 -4.31
CA LYS A 78 -9.04 -0.97 -4.99
C LYS A 78 -8.56 -2.34 -4.49
N GLY A 79 -7.24 -2.50 -4.32
CA GLY A 79 -6.63 -3.75 -3.90
C GLY A 79 -6.90 -4.15 -2.44
N ILE A 80 -7.23 -3.19 -1.57
CA ILE A 80 -7.66 -3.49 -0.19
C ILE A 80 -9.17 -3.77 -0.11
N GLY A 81 -9.91 -3.68 -1.21
CA GLY A 81 -11.34 -4.00 -1.25
C GLY A 81 -12.30 -2.79 -1.27
N LEU A 82 -11.79 -1.56 -1.47
CA LEU A 82 -12.69 -0.40 -1.62
C LEU A 82 -13.51 -0.54 -2.91
N SER A 83 -14.84 -0.51 -2.79
CA SER A 83 -15.73 -0.66 -3.94
C SER A 83 -15.61 0.53 -4.91
N TYR A 84 -16.09 0.37 -6.15
CA TYR A 84 -16.09 1.48 -7.10
C TYR A 84 -16.98 2.63 -6.61
N GLU A 85 -18.15 2.28 -6.08
CA GLU A 85 -19.14 3.22 -5.56
C GLU A 85 -18.58 4.01 -4.37
N ASP A 86 -17.95 3.31 -3.41
CA ASP A 86 -17.32 3.94 -2.24
C ASP A 86 -16.09 4.75 -2.62
N CYS A 87 -15.30 4.28 -3.58
CA CYS A 87 -14.15 5.02 -4.09
C CYS A 87 -14.59 6.35 -4.73
N VAL A 88 -15.63 6.33 -5.58
CA VAL A 88 -16.16 7.57 -6.18
C VAL A 88 -16.66 8.51 -5.11
N LYS A 89 -17.40 8.01 -4.11
CA LYS A 89 -17.88 8.81 -2.98
C LYS A 89 -16.71 9.41 -2.19
N TYR A 90 -15.77 8.58 -1.74
CA TYR A 90 -14.60 8.99 -0.96
C TYR A 90 -13.77 10.06 -1.69
N TRP A 91 -13.46 9.85 -2.97
CA TRP A 91 -12.66 10.79 -3.75
C TRP A 91 -13.43 12.08 -3.98
N ARG A 92 -14.70 12.00 -4.35
CA ARG A 92 -15.54 13.17 -4.55
C ARG A 92 -15.61 14.02 -3.29
N ASP A 93 -15.93 13.41 -2.16
CA ASP A 93 -16.15 14.11 -0.90
C ASP A 93 -14.85 14.82 -0.43
N GLU A 94 -13.67 14.26 -0.74
CA GLU A 94 -12.39 14.90 -0.43
C GLU A 94 -12.00 15.98 -1.45
N PHE A 95 -12.03 15.68 -2.76
CA PHE A 95 -11.67 16.65 -3.80
C PHE A 95 -12.58 17.88 -3.79
N THR A 96 -13.86 17.71 -3.45
CA THR A 96 -14.82 18.83 -3.43
C THR A 96 -14.60 19.85 -2.32
N LYS A 97 -13.66 19.58 -1.41
CA LYS A 97 -13.16 20.59 -0.46
C LYS A 97 -12.27 21.65 -1.14
N ALA A 98 -11.70 21.35 -2.31
CA ALA A 98 -10.86 22.27 -3.08
C ALA A 98 -11.38 22.59 -4.49
N MET A 99 -12.41 21.91 -4.98
CA MET A 99 -13.01 22.17 -6.30
C MET A 99 -14.50 21.92 -6.32
N GLU A 100 -15.20 22.35 -7.37
CA GLU A 100 -16.63 22.07 -7.50
C GLU A 100 -16.90 20.60 -7.89
N HIS A 101 -18.07 20.08 -7.48
CA HIS A 101 -18.53 18.74 -7.85
C HIS A 101 -18.51 18.48 -9.37
N ARG A 102 -18.95 19.48 -10.16
CA ARG A 102 -18.98 19.39 -11.62
C ARG A 102 -17.58 19.28 -12.21
N GLU A 103 -16.61 19.99 -11.63
CA GLU A 103 -15.22 19.93 -12.03
C GLU A 103 -14.60 18.57 -11.71
N PHE A 104 -14.87 18.04 -10.51
CA PHE A 104 -14.44 16.70 -10.11
C PHE A 104 -14.94 15.64 -11.10
N GLN A 105 -16.25 15.64 -11.40
CA GLN A 105 -16.86 14.65 -12.29
C GLN A 105 -16.22 14.68 -13.68
N LYS A 106 -15.96 15.90 -14.21
CA LYS A 106 -15.34 16.10 -15.52
C LYS A 106 -13.88 15.63 -15.54
N LYS A 107 -13.10 15.92 -14.49
CA LYS A 107 -11.65 15.65 -14.45
C LYS A 107 -11.31 14.21 -14.05
N TYR A 108 -12.05 13.62 -13.11
CA TYR A 108 -11.66 12.37 -12.46
C TYR A 108 -12.66 11.23 -12.65
N GLY A 109 -13.94 11.52 -12.93
CA GLY A 109 -14.99 10.50 -13.00
C GLY A 109 -14.70 9.38 -13.99
N TYR A 110 -14.23 9.73 -15.20
CA TYR A 110 -13.84 8.73 -16.21
C TYR A 110 -12.64 7.89 -15.77
N THR A 111 -11.59 8.52 -15.23
CA THR A 111 -10.37 7.83 -14.81
C THR A 111 -10.62 6.84 -13.68
N ILE A 112 -11.41 7.22 -12.66
CA ILE A 112 -11.78 6.31 -11.57
C ILE A 112 -12.55 5.12 -12.14
N LYS A 113 -13.55 5.36 -13.00
CA LYS A 113 -14.33 4.29 -13.63
C LYS A 113 -13.47 3.35 -14.48
N HIS A 114 -12.47 3.89 -15.17
CA HIS A 114 -11.52 3.12 -15.97
C HIS A 114 -10.57 2.27 -15.11
N ASN A 115 -10.08 2.80 -13.99
CA ASN A 115 -9.21 2.06 -13.06
C ASN A 115 -9.88 0.80 -12.46
N TYR A 116 -11.21 0.84 -12.34
CA TYR A 116 -12.03 -0.31 -11.90
C TYR A 116 -12.48 -1.22 -13.05
N GLY A 117 -12.01 -0.99 -14.29
CA GLY A 117 -12.35 -1.82 -15.45
C GLY A 117 -13.82 -1.73 -15.88
N LYS A 118 -14.56 -0.70 -15.45
CA LYS A 118 -15.99 -0.53 -15.74
C LYS A 118 -16.27 0.16 -17.09
N VAL A 119 -15.22 0.66 -17.77
CA VAL A 119 -15.29 1.31 -19.09
C VAL A 119 -14.06 0.95 -19.95
N GLY A 120 -14.14 1.22 -21.24
CA GLY A 120 -13.04 0.96 -22.19
C GLY A 120 -12.81 -0.53 -22.40
N GLY A 121 -11.53 -0.94 -22.53
CA GLY A 121 -11.12 -2.34 -22.71
C GLY A 121 -11.35 -3.25 -21.50
N LYS A 122 -12.00 -2.76 -20.43
CA LYS A 122 -12.30 -3.49 -19.19
C LYS A 122 -11.08 -4.17 -18.56
N ILE A 123 -9.92 -3.52 -18.68
CA ILE A 123 -8.66 -4.03 -18.12
C ILE A 123 -8.75 -3.98 -16.60
N ASN A 124 -8.54 -5.11 -15.95
CA ASN A 124 -8.45 -5.18 -14.51
C ASN A 124 -7.05 -4.76 -14.05
N TYR A 125 -6.85 -3.46 -13.82
CA TYR A 125 -5.57 -2.93 -13.37
C TYR A 125 -5.16 -3.53 -12.02
N ILE A 126 -3.94 -4.06 -11.98
CA ILE A 126 -3.32 -4.67 -10.80
C ILE A 126 -2.68 -3.56 -9.96
N PRO A 127 -2.84 -3.60 -8.62
CA PRO A 127 -2.10 -2.75 -7.70
C PRO A 127 -0.58 -2.78 -7.91
N PHE A 128 0.10 -1.70 -7.55
CA PHE A 128 1.54 -1.61 -7.75
C PHE A 128 2.28 -2.32 -6.61
N ASN A 129 3.18 -3.24 -6.96
CA ASN A 129 4.10 -3.87 -6.02
C ASN A 129 5.23 -2.91 -5.59
N CYS A 130 5.98 -3.30 -4.56
CA CYS A 130 7.09 -2.50 -4.03
C CYS A 130 8.14 -2.21 -5.11
N THR A 131 8.52 -3.19 -5.93
CA THR A 131 9.51 -3.01 -7.00
C THR A 131 9.11 -1.91 -7.98
N LYS A 132 7.83 -1.87 -8.39
CA LYS A 132 7.30 -0.84 -9.29
C LYS A 132 7.30 0.54 -8.63
N ILE A 133 6.89 0.61 -7.36
CA ILE A 133 6.85 1.87 -6.60
C ILE A 133 8.27 2.41 -6.36
N ILE A 134 9.21 1.54 -6.00
CA ILE A 134 10.62 1.87 -5.80
C ILE A 134 11.26 2.34 -7.11
N SER A 135 10.95 1.69 -8.24
CA SER A 135 11.51 2.04 -9.54
C SER A 135 10.85 3.27 -10.20
N ALA A 136 9.81 3.83 -9.60
CA ALA A 136 9.12 5.00 -10.15
C ALA A 136 10.04 6.24 -10.13
N ASN A 137 9.95 7.04 -11.19
CA ASN A 137 10.59 8.35 -11.25
C ASN A 137 9.73 9.35 -10.47
N VAL A 138 10.28 9.89 -9.38
CA VAL A 138 9.58 10.85 -8.51
C VAL A 138 10.21 12.22 -8.68
N GLY A 139 9.46 13.13 -9.30
CA GLY A 139 9.88 14.51 -9.50
C GLY A 139 9.70 15.38 -8.25
N ILE A 140 10.25 16.60 -8.30
CA ILE A 140 10.13 17.58 -7.21
C ILE A 140 8.65 17.87 -6.90
N GLY A 141 8.30 17.83 -5.61
CA GLY A 141 6.94 18.06 -5.13
C GLY A 141 5.94 16.97 -5.50
N GLN A 142 6.37 15.81 -5.99
CA GLN A 142 5.53 14.62 -6.12
C GLN A 142 5.60 13.80 -4.83
N GLN A 143 4.51 13.11 -4.49
CA GLN A 143 4.40 12.35 -3.23
C GLN A 143 4.11 10.86 -3.44
N HIS A 144 4.16 10.38 -4.70
CA HIS A 144 4.18 8.95 -4.99
C HIS A 144 5.60 8.38 -4.78
N GLY A 145 5.73 7.07 -4.96
CA GLY A 145 6.97 6.34 -4.76
C GLY A 145 7.10 5.77 -3.34
N CYS A 146 8.29 5.27 -3.05
CA CYS A 146 8.65 4.70 -1.76
C CYS A 146 9.34 5.76 -0.89
N PRO A 147 8.77 6.16 0.27
CA PRO A 147 9.37 7.14 1.17
C PRO A 147 10.80 6.77 1.59
N PHE A 148 11.08 5.49 1.82
CA PHE A 148 12.42 5.01 2.17
C PHE A 148 13.48 5.24 1.08
N LYS A 149 13.07 5.49 -0.18
CA LYS A 149 13.96 5.82 -1.29
C LYS A 149 13.97 7.32 -1.61
N VAL A 150 12.79 7.95 -1.59
CA VAL A 150 12.59 9.31 -2.10
C VAL A 150 12.98 10.37 -1.07
N TRP A 151 12.70 10.12 0.20
CA TRP A 151 13.01 11.08 1.25
C TRP A 151 14.48 11.06 1.60
N ASP A 152 15.02 12.22 1.93
CA ASP A 152 16.33 12.27 2.55
C ASP A 152 16.28 11.67 3.96
N ASN A 153 17.42 11.17 4.44
CA ASN A 153 17.52 10.50 5.72
C ASN A 153 17.16 11.39 6.92
N GLY A 154 17.35 12.71 6.81
CA GLY A 154 17.00 13.66 7.85
C GLY A 154 15.49 13.81 7.97
N TYR A 155 14.81 14.02 6.84
CA TYR A 155 13.36 14.09 6.79
C TYR A 155 12.69 12.77 7.18
N LEU A 156 13.21 11.63 6.71
CA LEU A 156 12.73 10.30 7.12
C LEU A 156 12.84 10.11 8.63
N LYS A 157 13.99 10.45 9.22
CA LYS A 157 14.21 10.38 10.68
C LYS A 157 13.20 11.24 11.43
N GLN A 158 13.03 12.50 11.00
CA GLN A 158 12.08 13.43 11.61
C GLN A 158 10.66 12.86 11.57
N LYS A 159 10.20 12.39 10.39
CA LYS A 159 8.85 11.85 10.21
C LYS A 159 8.58 10.62 11.08
N LEU A 160 9.54 9.70 11.18
CA LEU A 160 9.38 8.53 12.04
C LEU A 160 9.30 8.93 13.52
N THR A 161 10.12 9.89 13.96
CA THR A 161 10.03 10.44 15.33
C THR A 161 8.69 11.13 15.59
N GLU A 162 8.15 11.89 14.62
CA GLU A 162 6.82 12.50 14.70
C GLU A 162 5.70 11.45 14.86
N TYR A 163 5.88 10.26 14.29
CA TYR A 163 4.96 9.14 14.47
C TYR A 163 5.18 8.36 15.77
N GLY A 164 6.09 8.80 16.63
CA GLY A 164 6.35 8.19 17.94
C GLY A 164 7.32 7.00 17.90
N PHE A 165 8.13 6.86 16.85
CA PHE A 165 9.11 5.78 16.77
C PHE A 165 10.29 6.01 17.72
N GLY A 166 10.68 4.96 18.44
CA GLY A 166 11.83 4.99 19.36
C GLY A 166 13.16 5.25 18.62
N PRO A 167 14.13 5.97 19.23
CA PRO A 167 15.36 6.40 18.53
C PRO A 167 16.21 5.27 17.92
N GLN A 168 16.22 4.10 18.56
CA GLN A 168 16.95 2.92 18.08
C GLN A 168 16.34 2.39 16.77
N VAL A 169 15.02 2.18 16.76
CA VAL A 169 14.26 1.70 15.61
C VAL A 169 14.31 2.70 14.46
N VAL A 170 14.22 4.00 14.75
CA VAL A 170 14.38 5.03 13.70
C VAL A 170 15.76 4.94 13.04
N THR A 171 16.81 4.70 13.83
CA THR A 171 18.17 4.56 13.31
C THR A 171 18.32 3.31 12.44
N GLU A 172 17.73 2.19 12.85
CA GLU A 172 17.68 0.94 12.08
C GLU A 172 16.99 1.12 10.72
N ILE A 173 15.77 1.65 10.72
CA ILE A 173 14.99 1.90 9.49
C ILE A 173 15.77 2.82 8.52
N VAL A 174 16.38 3.89 9.04
CA VAL A 174 17.17 4.83 8.25
C VAL A 174 18.45 4.17 7.70
N ASN A 175 19.08 3.25 8.45
CA ASN A 175 20.24 2.52 7.95
C ASN A 175 19.87 1.56 6.82
N HIS A 176 18.78 0.82 6.94
CA HIS A 176 18.27 0.01 5.82
C HIS A 176 17.95 0.85 4.58
N ALA A 177 17.34 2.03 4.76
CA ALA A 177 17.08 2.97 3.67
C ALA A 177 18.39 3.44 2.99
N LYS A 178 19.42 3.79 3.78
CA LYS A 178 20.75 4.21 3.27
C LYS A 178 21.44 3.12 2.45
N GLU A 179 21.31 1.87 2.86
CA GLU A 179 21.91 0.72 2.17
C GLU A 179 21.14 0.32 0.88
N GLY A 180 20.00 0.97 0.61
CA GLY A 180 19.12 0.61 -0.50
C GLY A 180 18.17 -0.55 -0.20
N ASN A 181 18.16 -1.04 1.04
CA ASN A 181 17.33 -2.14 1.53
C ASN A 181 15.91 -1.65 1.89
N TYR A 182 15.21 -1.02 0.93
CA TYR A 182 13.94 -0.32 1.19
C TYR A 182 12.81 -1.23 1.69
N GLN A 183 12.76 -2.48 1.22
CA GLN A 183 11.76 -3.45 1.68
C GLN A 183 12.03 -3.88 3.12
N MET A 184 13.30 -4.05 3.50
CA MET A 184 13.69 -4.31 4.90
C MET A 184 13.34 -3.13 5.80
N ALA A 185 13.58 -1.89 5.35
CA ALA A 185 13.14 -0.70 6.07
C ALA A 185 11.61 -0.69 6.28
N CYS A 186 10.84 -1.13 5.29
CA CYS A 186 9.39 -1.26 5.39
C CYS A 186 8.96 -2.40 6.34
N SER A 187 9.68 -3.53 6.35
CA SER A 187 9.46 -4.62 7.30
C SER A 187 9.79 -4.22 8.74
N ALA A 188 10.89 -3.50 8.99
CA ALA A 188 11.21 -2.95 10.31
C ALA A 188 10.16 -1.91 10.77
N TYR A 189 9.66 -1.09 9.84
CA TYR A 189 8.53 -0.19 10.11
C TYR A 189 7.26 -0.97 10.48
N PHE A 190 6.95 -2.07 9.78
CA PHE A 190 5.85 -2.97 10.13
C PHE A 190 6.00 -3.55 11.54
N GLU A 191 7.19 -4.08 11.84
CA GLU A 191 7.48 -4.72 13.10
C GLU A 191 7.29 -3.80 14.29
N TYR A 192 7.76 -2.55 14.18
CA TYR A 192 7.54 -1.56 15.21
C TYR A 192 6.06 -1.23 15.42
N MET A 193 5.30 -1.06 14.34
CA MET A 193 3.88 -0.68 14.41
C MET A 193 3.01 -1.77 15.04
N HIS A 194 3.38 -3.05 14.87
CA HIS A 194 2.55 -4.18 15.29
C HIS A 194 3.16 -5.00 16.44
N GLY A 195 4.38 -4.67 16.87
CA GLY A 195 5.12 -5.42 17.90
C GLY A 195 5.55 -6.82 17.48
N ARG A 196 5.49 -7.16 16.18
CA ARG A 196 5.89 -8.46 15.64
C ARG A 196 6.39 -8.35 14.19
N PRO A 197 7.38 -9.15 13.77
CA PRO A 197 7.83 -9.16 12.38
C PRO A 197 6.73 -9.66 11.44
N SER A 198 6.82 -9.25 10.18
CA SER A 198 5.94 -9.79 9.14
C SER A 198 6.25 -11.27 8.86
N LYS A 199 5.23 -12.05 8.51
CA LYS A 199 5.33 -13.50 8.19
C LYS A 199 6.33 -13.75 7.06
N GLU A 200 6.34 -12.86 6.07
CA GLU A 200 7.25 -12.87 4.93
C GLU A 200 7.84 -11.48 4.71
N VAL A 201 8.88 -11.37 3.88
CA VAL A 201 9.43 -10.08 3.48
C VAL A 201 8.37 -9.31 2.68
N ILE A 202 8.13 -8.05 3.08
CA ILE A 202 7.09 -7.23 2.47
C ILE A 202 7.51 -6.83 1.05
N ASN A 203 6.75 -7.29 0.06
CA ASN A 203 7.00 -7.03 -1.35
C ASN A 203 5.85 -6.31 -2.06
N HIS A 204 4.73 -6.11 -1.36
CA HIS A 204 3.55 -5.45 -1.90
C HIS A 204 2.85 -4.58 -0.83
N PRO A 205 2.41 -3.34 -1.14
CA PRO A 205 1.65 -2.52 -0.20
C PRO A 205 0.33 -3.16 0.28
N ASN A 206 -0.41 -3.80 -0.62
CA ASN A 206 -1.61 -4.57 -0.25
C ASN A 206 -1.31 -5.77 0.65
N GLN A 207 -0.17 -6.46 0.49
CA GLN A 207 0.27 -7.52 1.42
C GLN A 207 0.50 -6.93 2.82
N TYR A 208 1.22 -5.80 2.92
CA TYR A 208 1.40 -5.10 4.20
C TYR A 208 0.05 -4.82 4.86
N PHE A 209 -0.90 -4.26 4.11
CA PHE A 209 -2.21 -3.91 4.64
C PHE A 209 -2.99 -5.14 5.10
N GLU A 210 -3.05 -6.19 4.28
CA GLU A 210 -3.79 -7.41 4.61
C GLU A 210 -3.22 -8.07 5.87
N GLU A 211 -1.90 -8.16 5.98
CA GLU A 211 -1.25 -8.72 7.15
C GLU A 211 -1.48 -7.88 8.42
N SER A 212 -1.42 -6.56 8.29
CA SER A 212 -1.70 -5.62 9.37
C SER A 212 -3.17 -5.67 9.82
N PHE A 213 -4.10 -5.68 8.87
CA PHE A 213 -5.53 -5.66 9.14
C PHE A 213 -6.00 -6.97 9.78
N ASN A 214 -5.52 -8.11 9.26
CA ASN A 214 -5.85 -9.43 9.82
C ASN A 214 -5.29 -9.61 11.22
N TYR A 215 -4.16 -8.98 11.55
CA TYR A 215 -3.58 -9.05 12.90
C TYR A 215 -4.54 -8.54 13.98
N GLU A 216 -5.18 -7.39 13.74
CA GLU A 216 -6.12 -6.81 14.70
C GLU A 216 -7.35 -7.70 14.90
N HIS A 217 -7.81 -8.37 13.83
CA HIS A 217 -8.98 -9.25 13.87
C HIS A 217 -8.68 -10.62 14.51
N GLU A 218 -7.46 -11.16 14.35
CA GLU A 218 -7.02 -12.37 15.04
C GLU A 218 -6.98 -12.19 16.56
N TYR A 219 -6.66 -10.98 17.05
CA TYR A 219 -6.61 -10.66 18.49
C TYR A 219 -7.98 -10.30 19.11
N GLN A 220 -9.00 -10.05 18.29
CA GLN A 220 -10.38 -9.80 18.73
C GLN A 220 -11.25 -11.07 18.77
N SER A 221 -10.71 -12.26 18.47
CA SER A 221 -11.40 -13.53 18.66
C SER A 221 -11.36 -13.97 20.13
N PRO A 222 -12.51 -14.08 20.83
CA PRO A 222 -12.54 -14.36 22.27
C PRO A 222 -12.31 -15.86 22.53
N TYR A 223 -11.05 -16.25 22.71
CA TYR A 223 -10.71 -17.41 23.53
C TYR A 223 -10.10 -16.91 24.84
N CYS A 224 -10.97 -16.39 25.71
CA CYS A 224 -10.73 -16.28 27.14
C CYS A 224 -12.04 -16.62 27.86
N SER A 225 -12.19 -17.90 28.18
CA SER A 225 -12.92 -18.36 29.36
C SER A 225 -12.31 -19.70 29.78
N ASP A 226 -11.05 -19.65 30.22
CA ASP A 226 -10.56 -20.62 31.19
C ASP A 226 -10.96 -20.06 32.56
N GLU A 227 -12.15 -20.44 33.03
CA GLU A 227 -12.54 -20.45 34.44
C GLU A 227 -13.24 -21.78 34.69
N ASP A 228 -12.45 -22.84 34.90
CA ASP A 228 -12.91 -24.02 35.63
C ASP A 228 -12.42 -23.85 37.09
N GLU A 229 -13.34 -23.39 37.93
CA GLU A 229 -13.33 -23.61 39.39
C GLU A 229 -14.30 -24.76 39.73
#